data_AF-A0A7X2IEW9-F1
#
_entry.id   AF-A0A7X2IEW9-F1
#
_cell.length_a   1.000
_cell.length_b   1.000
_cell.length_c   1.000
_cell.angle_alpha   90.00
_cell.angle_beta   90.00
_cell.angle_gamma   90.00
#
_symmetry.space_group_name_H-M   'P 1'
#
loop_
_entity.id
_entity.type
_entity.pdbx_description
1 polymer ?
#
loop_
_entity_poly.entity_id
_entity_poly.type
_entity_poly.pdbx_seq_one_letter_code
_entity_poly.pdbx_strand_id
1 'polypeptide(L)'
;MSTDRELLEMAAKAAGIKGAYLWTPDYCGIEINDGRIWNSRDDDGDALRLLRAVDYGLLVEDGVVKIMNNLGGCVFFADINGADEMSVIRRAITSVAAAKSWSEP
;
A
#
# COMPACT_ATOMS: atom_id res chain seq x y z
N MET A 1 1.62 12.98 -10.89
CA MET A 1 0.36 12.30 -10.57
C MET A 1 0.51 10.88 -11.09
N SER A 2 0.58 9.91 -10.19
CA SER A 2 0.43 8.50 -10.55
C SER A 2 -1.05 8.13 -10.47
N THR A 3 -1.50 7.20 -11.31
CA THR A 3 -2.83 6.59 -11.19
C THR A 3 -2.86 5.59 -10.04
N ASP A 4 -4.06 5.28 -9.51
CA ASP A 4 -4.23 4.23 -8.49
C ASP A 4 -3.64 2.89 -8.96
N ARG A 5 -3.71 2.63 -10.26
CA ARG A 5 -3.07 1.50 -10.92
C ARG A 5 -1.55 1.53 -10.74
N GLU A 6 -0.88 2.59 -11.18
CA GLU A 6 0.58 2.67 -11.12
C GLU A 6 1.11 2.55 -9.68
N LEU A 7 0.40 3.15 -8.71
CA LEU A 7 0.75 2.98 -7.28
C LEU A 7 0.69 1.52 -6.85
N LEU A 8 -0.35 0.78 -7.25
CA LEU A 8 -0.49 -0.62 -6.90
C LEU A 8 0.58 -1.50 -7.55
N GLU A 9 0.90 -1.26 -8.83
CA GLU A 9 1.95 -2.00 -9.55
C GLU A 9 3.34 -1.76 -8.91
N MET A 10 3.63 -0.51 -8.53
CA MET A 10 4.88 -0.16 -7.85
C MET A 10 4.96 -0.73 -6.43
N ALA A 11 3.87 -0.70 -5.68
CA ALA A 11 3.80 -1.29 -4.35
C ALA A 11 4.04 -2.81 -4.39
N ALA A 12 3.42 -3.50 -5.37
CA ALA A 12 3.65 -4.92 -5.58
C ALA A 12 5.11 -5.23 -5.93
N LYS A 13 5.72 -4.40 -6.81
CA LYS A 13 7.15 -4.51 -7.14
C LYS A 13 8.02 -4.39 -5.88
N ALA A 14 7.78 -3.40 -5.02
CA ALA A 14 8.52 -3.23 -3.77
C ALA A 14 8.39 -4.42 -2.81
N ALA A 15 7.24 -5.10 -2.82
CA ALA A 15 7.00 -6.29 -2.01
C ALA A 15 7.44 -7.60 -2.67
N GLY A 16 8.01 -7.55 -3.88
CA GLY A 16 8.38 -8.75 -4.65
C GLY A 16 7.19 -9.60 -5.09
N ILE A 17 5.98 -9.02 -5.12
CA ILE A 17 4.76 -9.70 -5.54
C ILE A 17 4.79 -9.83 -7.07
N LYS A 18 4.58 -11.05 -7.56
CA LYS A 18 4.52 -11.40 -8.99
C LYS A 18 3.13 -11.90 -9.32
N GLY A 19 2.64 -11.56 -10.50
CA GLY A 19 1.32 -11.96 -10.95
C GLY A 19 0.91 -11.30 -12.26
N ALA A 20 -0.32 -11.58 -12.69
CA ALA A 20 -0.94 -10.91 -13.83
C ALA A 20 -1.71 -9.67 -13.37
N TYR A 21 -1.57 -8.56 -14.10
CA TYR A 21 -2.28 -7.33 -13.80
C TYR A 21 -3.70 -7.37 -14.35
N LEU A 22 -4.70 -7.29 -13.48
CA LEU A 22 -6.13 -7.30 -13.83
C LEU A 22 -6.75 -5.93 -13.55
N TRP A 23 -7.21 -5.28 -14.61
CA TRP A 23 -7.80 -3.93 -14.57
C TRP A 23 -9.10 -3.91 -15.39
N THR A 24 -10.13 -4.58 -14.88
CA THR A 24 -11.47 -4.62 -15.45
C THR A 24 -12.46 -3.95 -14.49
N PRO A 25 -13.70 -3.66 -14.92
CA PRO A 25 -14.73 -3.14 -14.01
C PRO A 25 -15.02 -4.06 -12.81
N ASP A 26 -14.86 -5.37 -13.00
CA ASP A 26 -15.15 -6.38 -11.98
C ASP A 26 -13.92 -6.73 -11.11
N TYR A 27 -12.71 -6.48 -11.62
CA TYR A 27 -11.46 -6.92 -11.00
C TYR A 27 -10.37 -5.86 -11.11
N CYS A 28 -9.82 -5.46 -9.96
CA CYS A 28 -8.80 -4.44 -9.84
C CYS A 28 -7.69 -4.98 -8.91
N GLY A 29 -6.51 -5.30 -9.46
CA GLY A 29 -5.41 -5.83 -8.67
C GLY A 29 -4.43 -6.72 -9.45
N ILE A 30 -3.70 -7.54 -8.70
CA ILE A 30 -2.70 -8.47 -9.24
C ILE A 30 -3.13 -9.89 -8.90
N GLU A 31 -3.41 -10.70 -9.91
CA GLU A 31 -3.70 -12.12 -9.73
C GLU A 31 -2.42 -12.85 -9.34
N ILE A 32 -2.39 -13.38 -8.11
CA ILE A 32 -1.27 -14.15 -7.57
C ILE A 32 -1.52 -15.66 -7.70
N ASN A 33 -0.51 -16.49 -7.39
CA ASN A 33 -0.44 -17.92 -7.76
C ASN A 33 -1.61 -18.83 -7.32
N ASP A 34 -2.48 -18.38 -6.42
CA ASP A 34 -3.67 -19.11 -5.95
C ASP A 34 -4.97 -18.65 -6.63
N GLY A 35 -4.88 -17.80 -7.66
CA GLY A 35 -6.03 -17.18 -8.34
C GLY A 35 -6.68 -16.06 -7.53
N ARG A 36 -6.12 -15.70 -6.37
CA ARG A 36 -6.59 -14.56 -5.58
C ARG A 36 -6.11 -13.27 -6.23
N ILE A 37 -6.95 -12.25 -6.20
CA ILE A 37 -6.59 -10.90 -6.61
C ILE A 37 -6.02 -10.17 -5.40
N TRP A 38 -4.73 -9.87 -5.45
CA TRP A 38 -4.06 -9.01 -4.49
C TRP A 38 -4.37 -7.55 -4.77
N ASN A 39 -4.87 -6.82 -3.76
CA ASN A 39 -5.13 -5.40 -3.87
C ASN A 39 -5.04 -4.71 -2.49
N SER A 40 -3.87 -4.15 -2.16
CA SER A 40 -3.65 -3.43 -0.91
C SER A 40 -4.45 -2.14 -0.75
N ARG A 41 -5.11 -1.65 -1.81
CA ARG A 41 -5.95 -0.44 -1.73
C ARG A 41 -7.31 -0.75 -1.13
N ASP A 42 -7.86 -1.93 -1.40
CA ASP A 42 -9.23 -2.29 -1.05
C ASP A 42 -9.32 -3.49 -0.08
N ASP A 43 -8.23 -4.23 0.11
CA ASP A 43 -8.11 -5.35 1.05
C ASP A 43 -7.15 -5.03 2.21
N ASP A 44 -7.65 -5.07 3.44
CA ASP A 44 -6.88 -4.76 4.66
C ASP A 44 -5.77 -5.78 4.92
N GLY A 45 -6.01 -7.05 4.59
CA GLY A 45 -5.03 -8.12 4.77
C GLY A 45 -3.83 -7.93 3.84
N ASP A 46 -4.09 -7.51 2.60
CA ASP A 46 -3.05 -7.20 1.63
C ASP A 46 -2.28 -5.94 1.99
N ALA A 47 -2.96 -4.90 2.48
CA ALA A 47 -2.30 -3.72 3.01
C ALA A 47 -1.37 -4.07 4.19
N LEU A 48 -1.84 -4.86 5.16
CA LEU A 48 -1.00 -5.22 6.31
C LEU A 48 0.19 -6.09 5.91
N ARG A 49 -0.01 -7.08 5.02
CA ARG A 49 1.09 -7.89 4.48
C ARG A 49 2.08 -7.05 3.70
N LEU A 50 1.59 -6.09 2.90
CA LEU A 50 2.42 -5.16 2.16
C LEU A 50 3.30 -4.34 3.12
N LEU A 51 2.70 -3.71 4.14
CA LEU A 51 3.42 -2.93 5.15
C LEU A 51 4.57 -3.74 5.77
N ARG A 52 4.31 -5.01 6.11
CA ARG A 52 5.35 -5.89 6.64
C ARG A 52 6.42 -6.22 5.62
N ALA A 53 6.04 -6.48 4.36
CA ALA A 53 6.97 -6.81 3.28
C ALA A 53 7.94 -5.67 2.97
N VAL A 54 7.50 -4.41 3.10
CA VAL A 54 8.34 -3.23 2.89
C VAL A 54 9.04 -2.71 4.16
N ASP A 55 8.97 -3.45 5.27
CA ASP A 55 9.64 -3.14 6.55
C ASP A 55 9.36 -1.73 7.09
N TYR A 56 8.08 -1.34 7.09
CA TYR A 56 7.60 -0.10 7.71
C TYR A 56 6.71 -0.40 8.92
N GLY A 57 6.59 0.58 9.81
CA GLY A 57 5.62 0.60 10.91
C GLY A 57 4.41 1.49 10.59
N LEU A 58 3.27 1.18 11.21
CA LEU A 58 2.05 1.98 11.16
C LEU A 58 1.77 2.53 12.56
N LEU A 59 1.49 3.83 12.65
CA LEU A 59 1.00 4.49 13.85
C LEU A 59 -0.26 5.27 13.50
N VAL A 60 -1.33 5.02 14.25
CA VAL A 60 -2.61 5.73 14.10
C VAL A 60 -2.93 6.34 15.45
N GLU A 61 -2.86 7.66 15.53
CA GLU A 61 -3.08 8.43 16.76
C GLU A 61 -3.59 9.84 16.43
N ASP A 62 -4.37 10.43 17.32
CA ASP A 62 -4.84 11.82 17.22
C ASP A 62 -5.50 12.19 15.87
N GLY A 63 -6.21 11.24 15.24
CA GLY A 63 -6.86 11.46 13.94
C GLY A 63 -5.89 11.46 12.75
N VAL A 64 -4.66 10.96 12.92
CA VAL A 64 -3.63 10.95 11.89
C VAL A 64 -3.10 9.53 11.68
N VAL A 65 -2.82 9.19 10.43
CA VAL A 65 -2.08 7.99 10.03
C VAL A 65 -0.62 8.37 9.73
N LYS A 66 0.33 7.66 10.34
CA LYS A 66 1.77 7.82 10.11
C LYS A 66 2.38 6.49 9.69
N ILE A 67 3.25 6.52 8.68
CA ILE A 67 4.10 5.39 8.30
C ILE A 67 5.52 5.70 8.73
N MET A 68 6.13 4.77 9.47
CA MET A 68 7.41 4.94 10.13
C MET A 68 8.45 4.00 9.49
N ASN A 69 9.66 4.50 9.23
CA ASN A 69 10.80 3.64 8.87
C ASN A 69 11.37 2.92 10.10
N ASN A 70 12.20 1.91 9.83
CA ASN A 70 12.87 1.12 10.86
C ASN A 70 13.88 1.90 11.72
N LEU A 71 14.20 3.15 11.35
CA LEU A 71 15.01 4.09 12.13
C LEU A 71 14.16 5.02 13.02
N GLY A 72 12.83 4.85 13.04
CA GLY A 72 11.90 5.68 13.82
C GLY A 72 11.52 7.02 13.17
N GLY A 73 11.90 7.24 11.90
CA GLY A 73 11.53 8.42 11.14
C GLY A 73 10.16 8.27 10.46
N CYS A 74 9.33 9.31 10.53
CA CYS A 74 8.07 9.38 9.78
C CYS A 74 8.36 9.61 8.29
N VAL A 75 7.93 8.70 7.43
CA VAL A 75 8.11 8.78 5.96
C VAL A 75 6.83 9.17 5.24
N PHE A 76 5.69 9.09 5.92
CA PHE A 76 4.40 9.52 5.39
C PHE A 76 3.45 9.88 6.52
N PHE A 77 2.64 10.90 6.29
CA PHE A 77 1.58 11.32 7.19
C PHE A 77 0.32 11.68 6.40
N ALA A 78 -0.85 11.35 6.93
CA ALA A 78 -2.14 11.77 6.39
C ALA A 78 -3.13 11.99 7.53
N ASP A 79 -3.89 13.08 7.43
CA ASP A 79 -5.00 13.37 8.33
C ASP A 79 -6.23 12.56 7.91
N ILE A 80 -6.96 12.03 8.89
CA ILE A 80 -8.18 11.26 8.66
C ILE A 80 -9.35 12.22 8.35
N ASN A 81 -9.43 13.42 8.93
CA ASN A 81 -10.41 14.50 8.64
C ASN A 81 -11.80 14.07 8.11
N GLY A 82 -12.49 13.18 8.83
CA GLY A 82 -13.84 12.72 8.46
C GLY A 82 -13.91 11.81 7.23
N ALA A 83 -12.76 11.41 6.66
CA ALA A 83 -12.65 10.33 5.71
C ALA A 83 -12.74 8.97 6.42
N ASP A 84 -12.96 7.92 5.62
CA ASP A 84 -12.89 6.54 6.11
C ASP A 84 -11.45 6.21 6.53
N GLU A 85 -11.23 6.00 7.83
CA GLU A 85 -9.92 5.74 8.43
C GLU A 85 -9.20 4.57 7.75
N MET A 86 -9.91 3.47 7.48
CA MET A 86 -9.31 2.28 6.88
C MET A 86 -8.86 2.54 5.43
N SER A 87 -9.64 3.30 4.66
CA SER A 87 -9.24 3.78 3.33
C SER A 87 -7.98 4.65 3.39
N VAL A 88 -7.85 5.54 4.38
CA VAL A 88 -6.65 6.36 4.58
C VAL A 88 -5.44 5.48 4.92
N ILE A 89 -5.59 4.51 5.81
CA ILE A 89 -4.54 3.56 6.19
C ILE A 89 -4.05 2.77 4.97
N ARG A 90 -4.96 2.13 4.21
CA ARG A 90 -4.60 1.35 3.02
C ARG A 90 -3.88 2.18 1.96
N ARG A 91 -4.35 3.42 1.74
CA ARG A 91 -3.70 4.37 0.82
C ARG A 91 -2.32 4.79 1.30
N ALA A 92 -2.15 5.08 2.59
CA ALA A 92 -0.86 5.45 3.16
C ALA A 92 0.16 4.32 2.96
N ILE A 93 -0.21 3.09 3.30
CA ILE A 93 0.64 1.90 3.13
C ILE A 93 1.00 1.70 1.66
N THR A 94 0.00 1.70 0.77
CA THR A 94 0.21 1.47 -0.67
C THR A 94 1.11 2.55 -1.26
N SER A 95 0.91 3.81 -0.89
CA SER A 95 1.70 4.93 -1.40
C SER A 95 3.16 4.86 -0.97
N VAL A 96 3.43 4.51 0.29
CA VAL A 96 4.79 4.40 0.80
C VAL A 96 5.51 3.19 0.22
N ALA A 97 4.83 2.06 0.10
CA ALA A 97 5.39 0.89 -0.58
C ALA A 97 5.76 1.21 -2.04
N ALA A 98 4.86 1.90 -2.76
CA ALA A 98 5.13 2.36 -4.12
C ALA A 98 6.37 3.27 -4.18
N ALA A 99 6.49 4.23 -3.25
CA ALA A 99 7.64 5.13 -3.17
C ALA A 99 8.96 4.38 -2.91
N LYS A 100 8.95 3.31 -2.09
CA LYS A 100 10.14 2.49 -1.81
C LYS A 100 10.71 1.83 -3.08
N SER A 101 9.87 1.47 -4.05
CA SER A 101 10.33 0.89 -5.32
C SER A 101 11.22 1.82 -6.17
N TRP A 102 11.23 3.13 -5.87
CA TRP A 102 12.08 4.13 -6.54
C TRP A 102 13.43 4.32 -5.87
N SER A 103 13.54 3.93 -4.59
CA SER A 103 14.74 4.15 -3.77
C SER A 103 15.72 2.98 -3.76
N GLU A 104 15.36 1.86 -4.40
CA GLU A 104 16.26 0.72 -4.60
C GLU A 104 16.94 0.85 -5.99
N PRO A 105 18.28 0.88 -6.06
CA PRO A 105 19.02 1.02 -7.32
C PRO A 105 18.89 -0.19 -8.25
#